data_AF-A0A4W2CI05-F1
#
_entry.id   AF-A0A4W2CI05-F1
#
_cell.length_a   1.000
_cell.length_b   1.000
_cell.length_c   1.000
_cell.angle_alpha   90.00
_cell.angle_beta   90.00
_cell.angle_gamma   90.00
#
_symmetry.space_group_name_H-M   'P 1'
#
loop_
_entity.id
_entity.type
_entity.pdbx_description
1 polymer ?
#
loop_
_entity_poly.entity_id
_entity_poly.type
_entity_poly.pdbx_seq_one_letter_code
_entity_poly.pdbx_strand_id
1 'polypeptide(L)'
;MDREKQITSRKTNTLSITEMTFDKTGLYHCSYQRGGRWSQFSDPLQLVMTGAYSKPSLSSMAGTVVAPGETVKLQCVSKINYDIFILTKEDGDHVTQNQSSVPHDGGRQTIFLLNPVSSTQAGTYRCYGAFHEYPYVWSQPSDPLQLQVEGTTDSPSITQPRHSTAPRAWHPSVETQVRLSLAALLLLVMVVLLVEAWCSRGGPSVKSDEPPPQWTDKHR
;
A
#
# COMPACT_ATOMS: atom_id res chain seq x y z
N MET A 1 14.87 48.75 40.68
CA MET A 1 14.90 49.35 39.33
C MET A 1 15.04 48.18 38.36
N ASP A 2 13.90 47.74 37.82
CA ASP A 2 13.71 46.55 36.99
C ASP A 2 14.65 46.53 35.78
N ARG A 3 15.55 45.53 35.73
CA ARG A 3 16.41 45.26 34.57
C ARG A 3 16.06 43.93 33.88
N GLU A 4 14.79 43.50 34.00
CA GLU A 4 14.30 42.22 33.47
C GLU A 4 12.92 42.29 32.81
N LYS A 5 12.48 43.47 32.33
CA LYS A 5 11.24 43.61 31.56
C LYS A 5 11.44 44.32 30.23
N GLN A 6 12.25 43.75 29.34
CA GLN A 6 12.04 43.95 27.89
C GLN A 6 12.85 42.96 27.05
N ILE A 7 12.68 41.65 27.29
CA ILE A 7 12.84 40.70 26.20
C ILE A 7 11.63 40.95 25.29
N THR A 8 11.81 41.91 24.40
CA THR A 8 10.86 42.44 23.42
C THR A 8 9.94 41.36 22.87
N SER A 9 8.63 41.62 22.99
CA SER A 9 7.57 40.94 22.23
C SER A 9 8.08 40.62 20.82
N ARG A 10 8.15 39.34 20.46
CA ARG A 10 8.64 38.87 19.15
C ARG A 10 7.69 39.39 18.08
N LYS A 11 7.99 40.57 17.51
CA LYS A 11 7.19 41.15 16.42
C LYS A 11 7.53 40.37 15.14
N THR A 12 6.69 39.42 14.78
CA THR A 12 6.80 38.64 13.55
C THR A 12 6.03 39.34 12.43
N ASN A 13 6.58 39.33 11.21
CA ASN A 13 5.84 39.67 10.00
C ASN A 13 5.44 38.38 9.29
N THR A 14 4.24 38.34 8.73
CA THR A 14 3.70 37.16 8.05
C THR A 14 3.39 37.51 6.61
N LEU A 15 3.96 36.75 5.67
CA LEU A 15 3.54 36.77 4.26
C LEU A 15 2.38 35.79 4.10
N SER A 16 1.25 36.26 3.59
CA SER A 16 0.07 35.43 3.33
C SER A 16 -0.13 35.25 1.82
N ILE A 17 -0.03 34.01 1.35
CA ILE A 17 -0.36 33.64 -0.02
C ILE A 17 -1.72 32.92 0.04
N THR A 18 -2.77 33.60 -0.38
CA THR A 18 -4.15 33.09 -0.29
C THR A 18 -4.48 32.08 -1.37
N GLU A 19 -3.88 32.24 -2.55
CA GLU A 19 -4.06 31.37 -3.70
C GLU A 19 -2.70 31.06 -4.32
N MET A 20 -2.48 29.80 -4.68
CA MET A 20 -1.25 29.36 -5.31
C MET A 20 -1.34 29.53 -6.83
N THR A 21 -0.40 30.29 -7.39
CA THR A 21 -0.30 30.58 -8.83
C THR A 21 1.14 30.42 -9.30
N PHE A 22 1.34 30.29 -10.61
CA PHE A 22 2.66 30.05 -11.23
C PHE A 22 3.69 31.11 -10.85
N ASP A 23 3.30 32.39 -10.84
CA ASP A 23 4.13 33.56 -10.52
C ASP A 23 4.58 33.63 -9.05
N LYS A 24 3.94 32.86 -8.17
CA LYS A 24 4.29 32.76 -6.74
C LYS A 24 5.22 31.59 -6.44
N THR A 25 5.57 30.78 -7.42
CA THR A 25 6.56 29.71 -7.22
C THR A 25 7.98 30.28 -7.22
N GLY A 26 8.87 29.70 -6.42
CA GLY A 26 10.26 30.15 -6.40
C GLY A 26 10.98 30.02 -5.06
N LEU A 27 12.12 30.69 -4.95
CA LEU A 27 12.91 30.77 -3.73
C LEU A 27 12.59 32.06 -2.97
N TYR A 28 12.22 31.90 -1.71
CA TYR A 28 11.90 32.99 -0.80
C TYR A 28 13.00 33.15 0.24
N HIS A 29 13.40 34.39 0.49
CA HIS A 29 14.33 34.74 1.56
C HIS A 29 13.72 35.80 2.46
N CYS A 30 14.06 35.76 3.74
CA CYS A 30 13.70 36.80 4.69
C CYS A 30 14.94 37.61 5.07
N SER A 31 14.78 38.93 5.20
CA SER A 31 15.72 39.82 5.86
C SER A 31 14.93 40.87 6.65
N TYR A 32 15.57 41.48 7.65
CA TYR A 32 14.94 42.51 8.45
C TYR A 32 15.85 43.73 8.59
N GLN A 33 15.25 44.89 8.84
CA GLN A 33 15.99 46.14 9.01
C GLN A 33 15.98 46.56 10.49
N ARG A 34 17.14 46.97 11.00
CA ARG A 34 17.29 47.56 12.34
C ARG A 34 18.23 48.76 12.29
N GLY A 35 17.74 49.92 12.72
CA GLY A 35 18.54 51.15 12.76
C GLY A 35 19.10 51.56 11.38
N GLY A 36 18.30 51.42 10.32
CA GLY A 36 18.70 51.74 8.95
C GLY A 36 19.53 50.67 8.23
N ARG A 37 19.99 49.62 8.93
CA ARG A 37 20.80 48.54 8.34
C ARG A 37 19.99 47.25 8.13
N TRP A 38 20.17 46.61 6.98
CA TRP A 38 19.58 45.30 6.68
C TRP A 38 20.42 44.16 7.26
N SER A 39 19.74 43.09 7.67
CA SER A 39 20.37 41.80 8.00
C SER A 39 20.84 41.08 6.73
N GLN A 40 21.60 40.00 6.93
CA GLN A 40 21.78 38.99 5.88
C GLN A 40 20.44 38.29 5.60
N PHE A 41 20.36 37.66 4.43
CA PHE A 41 19.22 36.81 4.07
C PHE A 41 19.22 35.51 4.87
N SER A 42 18.02 35.00 5.14
CA SER A 42 17.83 33.64 5.65
C SER A 42 18.19 32.60 4.58
N ASP A 43 18.29 31.35 5.03
CA ASP A 43 18.24 30.21 4.14
C ASP A 43 16.98 30.29 3.25
N PRO A 44 17.08 29.86 1.98
CA PRO A 44 15.97 29.91 1.05
C PRO A 44 14.86 28.95 1.48
N LEU A 45 13.62 29.40 1.37
CA LEU A 45 12.43 28.56 1.37
C LEU A 45 11.98 28.35 -0.08
N GLN A 46 11.94 27.10 -0.53
CA GLN A 46 11.41 26.76 -1.84
C GLN A 46 9.89 26.63 -1.77
N LEU A 47 9.16 27.43 -2.54
CA LEU A 47 7.72 27.34 -2.70
C LEU A 47 7.40 26.75 -4.08
N VAL A 48 6.80 25.57 -4.06
CA VAL A 48 6.45 24.80 -5.27
C VAL A 48 4.94 24.69 -5.44
N MET A 49 4.48 24.73 -6.69
CA MET A 49 3.11 24.40 -7.06
C MET A 49 3.08 22.99 -7.60
N THR A 50 2.27 22.11 -7.01
CA THR A 50 2.06 20.74 -7.52
C THR A 50 0.71 20.64 -8.22
N GLY A 51 0.54 19.63 -9.06
CA GLY A 51 -0.73 19.35 -9.74
C GLY A 51 -0.98 20.12 -11.04
N ALA A 52 0.01 20.85 -11.55
CA ALA A 52 -0.12 21.62 -12.80
C ALA A 52 -0.16 20.74 -14.06
N TYR A 53 0.36 19.51 -13.98
CA TYR A 53 0.48 18.58 -15.10
C TYR A 53 0.09 17.14 -14.67
N SER A 54 -0.14 16.23 -15.63
CA SER A 54 -0.53 14.84 -15.32
C SER A 54 0.55 14.04 -14.59
N LYS A 55 0.15 13.15 -13.68
CA LYS A 55 1.12 12.40 -12.85
C LYS A 55 2.01 11.43 -13.65
N PRO A 56 3.28 11.26 -13.26
CA PRO A 56 4.11 10.13 -13.71
C PRO A 56 3.75 8.84 -12.95
N SER A 57 4.37 7.74 -13.35
CA SER A 57 4.30 6.44 -12.66
C SER A 57 5.61 6.16 -11.94
N LEU A 58 5.53 5.71 -10.69
CA LEU A 58 6.68 5.34 -9.86
C LEU A 58 6.62 3.83 -9.56
N SER A 59 7.74 3.15 -9.75
CA SER A 59 7.89 1.72 -9.46
C SER A 59 9.25 1.42 -8.82
N SER A 60 9.34 0.29 -8.12
CA SER A 60 10.63 -0.25 -7.67
C SER A 60 11.08 -1.35 -8.62
N MET A 61 12.36 -1.34 -8.98
CA MET A 61 12.93 -2.37 -9.85
C MET A 61 13.27 -3.68 -9.12
N ALA A 62 13.42 -3.64 -7.79
CA ALA A 62 13.86 -4.78 -6.97
C ALA A 62 12.83 -5.22 -5.91
N GLY A 63 11.71 -4.51 -5.80
CA GLY A 63 10.69 -4.73 -4.76
C GLY A 63 10.68 -3.65 -3.68
N THR A 64 9.72 -3.74 -2.76
CA THR A 64 9.44 -2.71 -1.74
C THR A 64 9.87 -3.11 -0.33
N VAL A 65 10.34 -4.34 -0.13
CA VAL A 65 10.91 -4.84 1.13
C VAL A 65 12.36 -5.18 0.86
N VAL A 66 13.27 -4.54 1.59
CA VAL A 66 14.71 -4.60 1.29
C VAL A 66 15.56 -4.78 2.53
N ALA A 67 16.68 -5.48 2.40
CA ALA A 67 17.60 -5.67 3.50
C ALA A 67 18.42 -4.39 3.75
N PRO A 68 18.83 -4.11 5.00
CA PRO A 68 19.73 -3.00 5.28
C PRO A 68 21.05 -3.12 4.52
N GLY A 69 21.55 -1.98 4.04
CA GLY A 69 22.80 -1.89 3.27
C GLY A 69 22.62 -2.15 1.76
N GLU A 70 21.44 -2.56 1.30
CA GLU A 70 21.16 -2.69 -0.12
C GLU A 70 20.89 -1.34 -0.79
N THR A 71 21.06 -1.30 -2.12
CA THR A 71 20.69 -0.16 -2.95
C THR A 71 19.31 -0.38 -3.56
N VAL A 72 18.40 0.57 -3.36
CA VAL A 72 17.08 0.53 -4.01
C VAL A 72 17.05 1.42 -5.22
N LYS A 73 16.54 0.86 -6.33
CA LYS A 73 16.33 1.59 -7.59
C LYS A 73 14.84 1.86 -7.79
N LEU A 74 14.47 3.13 -7.73
CA LEU A 74 13.12 3.58 -8.00
C LEU A 74 13.06 4.20 -9.40
N GLN A 75 12.24 3.61 -10.27
CA GLN A 75 12.06 4.07 -11.64
C GLN A 75 10.83 4.98 -11.70
N CYS A 76 11.01 6.16 -12.30
CA CYS A 76 9.91 7.07 -12.57
C CYS A 76 9.75 7.27 -14.07
N VAL A 77 8.53 7.11 -14.59
CA VAL A 77 8.24 7.10 -16.03
C VAL A 77 7.03 7.98 -16.33
N SER A 78 7.06 8.67 -17.47
CA SER A 78 5.91 9.40 -18.01
C SER A 78 5.88 9.35 -19.53
N LYS A 79 4.69 9.40 -20.13
CA LYS A 79 4.53 9.69 -21.57
C LYS A 79 4.70 11.18 -21.88
N ILE A 80 4.57 12.05 -20.88
CA ILE A 80 4.88 13.47 -21.01
C ILE A 80 6.39 13.64 -21.00
N ASN A 81 6.90 14.50 -21.87
CA ASN A 81 8.31 14.79 -22.01
C ASN A 81 8.84 15.74 -20.92
N TYR A 82 8.65 15.40 -19.65
CA TYR A 82 9.26 16.14 -18.54
C TYR A 82 10.77 16.14 -18.63
N ASP A 83 11.40 17.29 -18.41
CA ASP A 83 12.85 17.39 -18.47
C ASP A 83 13.52 16.81 -17.22
N ILE A 84 12.89 17.02 -16.07
CA ILE A 84 13.38 16.54 -14.77
C ILE A 84 12.27 15.78 -14.06
N PHE A 85 12.69 14.77 -13.30
CA PHE A 85 11.83 14.10 -12.32
C PHE A 85 12.33 14.43 -10.92
N ILE A 86 11.38 14.49 -9.98
CA ILE A 86 11.61 14.81 -8.58
C ILE A 86 11.05 13.68 -7.73
N LEU A 87 11.88 13.04 -6.92
CA LEU A 87 11.47 12.04 -5.94
C LEU A 87 11.40 12.70 -4.57
N THR A 88 10.24 12.61 -3.91
CA THR A 88 10.05 13.08 -2.53
C THR A 88 9.73 11.92 -1.61
N LYS A 89 10.28 11.96 -0.40
CA LYS A 89 9.81 11.15 0.73
C LYS A 89 8.81 11.96 1.55
N GLU A 90 7.62 11.41 1.81
CA GLU A 90 6.59 12.10 2.60
C GLU A 90 6.85 12.03 4.11
N ASP A 91 7.43 10.93 4.57
CA ASP A 91 7.61 10.64 5.99
C ASP A 91 9.03 10.99 6.47
N GLY A 92 9.13 11.87 7.48
CA GLY A 92 10.38 12.26 8.12
C GLY A 92 11.00 13.52 7.52
N ASP A 93 12.33 13.60 7.46
CA ASP A 93 13.02 14.68 6.76
C ASP A 93 12.60 14.65 5.28
N HIS A 94 12.11 15.77 4.76
CA HIS A 94 11.70 15.93 3.36
C HIS A 94 12.92 15.77 2.44
N VAL A 95 13.27 14.53 2.14
CA VAL A 95 14.33 14.22 1.18
C VAL A 95 13.75 14.37 -0.22
N THR A 96 14.36 15.27 -0.97
CA THR A 96 14.03 15.53 -2.37
C THR A 96 15.25 15.22 -3.23
N GLN A 97 15.11 14.31 -4.18
CA GLN A 97 16.12 14.06 -5.21
C GLN A 97 15.59 14.50 -6.57
N ASN A 98 16.39 15.28 -7.30
CA ASN A 98 16.05 15.71 -8.65
C ASN A 98 17.00 15.03 -9.63
N GLN A 99 16.45 14.48 -10.71
CA GLN A 99 17.25 13.90 -11.78
C GLN A 99 16.75 14.31 -13.15
N SER A 100 17.69 14.58 -14.05
CA SER A 100 17.39 14.71 -15.47
C SER A 100 16.80 13.40 -15.99
N SER A 101 15.85 13.54 -16.87
CA SER A 101 15.18 12.43 -17.52
C SER A 101 15.92 11.99 -18.78
N VAL A 102 15.65 10.75 -19.20
CA VAL A 102 16.13 10.16 -20.46
C VAL A 102 14.96 9.61 -21.28
N PRO A 103 15.08 9.48 -22.62
CA PRO A 103 14.03 8.90 -23.45
C PRO A 103 13.69 7.45 -23.06
N HIS A 104 12.40 7.10 -23.08
CA HIS A 104 11.91 5.74 -22.82
C HIS A 104 10.51 5.51 -23.39
N ASP A 105 10.36 4.51 -24.26
CA ASP A 105 9.08 4.04 -24.81
C ASP A 105 8.13 5.16 -25.29
N GLY A 106 8.64 6.11 -26.06
CA GLY A 106 7.87 7.26 -26.56
C GLY A 106 7.52 8.30 -25.50
N GLY A 107 8.18 8.27 -24.34
CA GLY A 107 8.12 9.25 -23.28
C GLY A 107 9.49 9.42 -22.63
N ARG A 108 9.50 9.64 -21.31
CA ARG A 108 10.72 9.90 -20.53
C ARG A 108 10.72 9.14 -19.22
N GLN A 109 11.91 8.82 -18.73
CA GLN A 109 12.10 8.16 -17.46
C GLN A 109 13.32 8.70 -16.70
N THR A 110 13.45 8.31 -15.44
CA THR A 110 14.72 8.33 -14.71
C THR A 110 14.78 7.22 -13.65
N ILE A 111 15.95 6.99 -13.06
CA ILE A 111 16.16 6.00 -12.00
C ILE A 111 16.83 6.66 -10.81
N PHE A 112 16.07 6.80 -9.72
CA PHE A 112 16.58 7.24 -8.43
C PHE A 112 17.25 6.08 -7.70
N LEU A 113 18.41 6.37 -7.10
CA LEU A 113 19.15 5.41 -6.29
C LEU A 113 19.07 5.82 -4.82
N LEU A 114 18.55 4.94 -3.98
CA LEU A 114 18.57 5.09 -2.53
C LEU A 114 19.74 4.25 -2.00
N ASN A 115 20.82 4.92 -1.59
CA ASN A 115 22.12 4.31 -1.29
C ASN A 115 22.63 4.70 0.11
N PRO A 116 23.20 3.74 0.84
CA PRO A 116 22.65 2.42 1.16
C PRO A 116 21.41 2.58 2.05
N VAL A 117 20.42 1.71 1.86
CA VAL A 117 19.17 1.80 2.61
C VAL A 117 19.40 1.41 4.08
N SER A 118 18.95 2.29 4.99
CA SER A 118 18.83 2.01 6.43
C SER A 118 17.40 2.32 6.88
N SER A 119 17.08 2.15 8.16
CA SER A 119 15.75 2.44 8.70
C SER A 119 15.25 3.86 8.38
N THR A 120 16.15 4.84 8.24
CA THR A 120 15.81 6.23 7.87
C THR A 120 15.24 6.35 6.45
N GLN A 121 15.51 5.38 5.59
CA GLN A 121 15.08 5.37 4.20
C GLN A 121 13.74 4.65 4.02
N ALA A 122 13.26 3.91 5.03
CA ALA A 122 11.89 3.39 5.03
C ALA A 122 10.87 4.55 5.01
N GLY A 123 9.77 4.40 4.26
CA GLY A 123 8.71 5.39 4.18
C GLY A 123 8.02 5.45 2.83
N THR A 124 7.18 6.46 2.65
CA THR A 124 6.35 6.63 1.45
C THR A 124 7.00 7.59 0.46
N TYR A 125 7.19 7.13 -0.77
CA TYR A 125 7.80 7.88 -1.86
C TYR A 125 6.79 8.26 -2.93
N ARG A 126 6.96 9.44 -3.52
CA ARG A 126 6.23 9.91 -4.69
C ARG A 126 7.18 10.57 -5.69
N CYS A 127 6.85 10.43 -6.96
CA CYS A 127 7.57 11.08 -8.05
C CYS A 127 6.70 12.16 -8.69
N TYR A 128 7.36 13.25 -9.11
CA TYR A 128 6.80 14.35 -9.88
C TYR A 128 7.63 14.57 -11.14
N GLY A 129 7.03 15.18 -12.15
CA GLY A 129 7.73 15.69 -13.34
C GLY A 129 7.65 17.22 -13.41
N ALA A 130 8.70 17.84 -13.94
CA ALA A 130 8.75 19.28 -14.20
C ALA A 130 9.56 19.60 -15.47
N PHE A 131 9.44 20.83 -15.94
CA PHE A 131 10.19 21.37 -17.08
C PHE A 131 11.28 22.32 -16.60
N HIS A 132 12.39 22.42 -17.33
CA HIS A 132 13.48 23.32 -16.93
C HIS A 132 13.06 24.80 -16.88
N GLU A 133 12.11 25.20 -17.73
CA GLU A 133 11.57 26.56 -17.75
C GLU A 133 10.75 26.90 -16.50
N TYR A 134 10.14 25.89 -15.88
CA TYR A 134 9.27 26.03 -14.70
C TYR A 134 9.66 25.05 -13.59
N PRO A 135 10.85 25.18 -12.97
CA PRO A 135 11.41 24.16 -12.07
C PRO A 135 10.67 24.03 -10.73
N TYR A 136 9.86 25.03 -10.38
CA TYR A 136 9.04 25.06 -9.15
C TYR A 136 7.57 24.73 -9.41
N VAL A 137 7.22 24.35 -10.65
CA VAL A 137 5.88 23.93 -11.03
C VAL A 137 5.93 22.47 -11.44
N TRP A 138 5.30 21.63 -10.64
CA TRP A 138 5.38 20.18 -10.73
C TRP A 138 4.07 19.58 -11.20
N SER A 139 4.15 18.36 -11.74
CA SER A 139 3.00 17.53 -12.04
C SER A 139 2.18 17.19 -10.79
N GLN A 140 1.07 16.49 -10.99
CA GLN A 140 0.46 15.70 -9.93
C GLN A 140 1.46 14.64 -9.42
N PRO A 141 1.40 14.26 -8.14
CA PRO A 141 2.21 13.18 -7.62
C PRO A 141 1.86 11.85 -8.30
N SER A 142 2.87 10.99 -8.46
CA SER A 142 2.65 9.57 -8.74
C SER A 142 1.82 8.90 -7.64
N ASP A 143 1.37 7.67 -7.91
CA ASP A 143 0.87 6.81 -6.83
C ASP A 143 1.98 6.56 -5.79
N PRO A 144 1.63 6.43 -4.50
CA PRO A 144 2.59 6.21 -3.42
C PRO A 144 3.31 4.87 -3.59
N LEU A 145 4.63 4.88 -3.36
CA LEU A 145 5.44 3.68 -3.22
C LEU A 145 5.97 3.58 -1.79
N GLN A 146 5.52 2.57 -1.05
CA GLN A 146 5.94 2.37 0.33
C GLN A 146 7.16 1.43 0.39
N LEU A 147 8.28 1.93 0.88
CA LEU A 147 9.51 1.17 1.08
C LEU A 147 9.64 0.73 2.53
N GLN A 148 9.87 -0.55 2.76
CA GLN A 148 10.10 -1.16 4.05
C GLN A 148 11.52 -1.71 4.12
N VAL A 149 12.15 -1.58 5.28
CA VAL A 149 13.49 -2.08 5.53
C VAL A 149 13.38 -3.20 6.56
N GLU A 150 13.94 -4.36 6.24
CA GLU A 150 13.95 -5.49 7.16
C GLU A 150 14.70 -5.10 8.43
N GLY A 151 14.12 -5.38 9.60
CA GLY A 151 14.80 -5.15 10.86
C GLY A 151 15.95 -6.12 11.01
N THR A 152 17.18 -5.64 11.23
CA THR A 152 18.26 -6.45 11.79
C THR A 152 17.87 -6.80 13.21
N THR A 153 17.13 -7.89 13.36
CA THR A 153 16.97 -8.51 14.66
C THR A 153 18.20 -9.40 14.82
N ASP A 154 19.24 -8.90 15.47
CA ASP A 154 20.13 -9.77 16.24
C ASP A 154 19.28 -10.37 17.37
N SER A 155 18.44 -11.34 17.02
CA SER A 155 17.77 -12.21 17.98
C SER A 155 18.58 -13.50 18.03
N PRO A 156 19.20 -13.85 19.17
CA PRO A 156 19.84 -15.13 19.30
C PRO A 156 18.74 -16.20 19.26
N SER A 157 18.75 -17.00 18.19
CA SER A 157 18.30 -18.39 18.16
C SER A 157 17.09 -18.73 19.04
N ILE A 158 15.90 -18.75 18.45
CA ILE A 158 14.97 -19.87 18.74
C ILE A 158 15.18 -20.87 17.61
N THR A 159 16.06 -21.83 17.87
CA THR A 159 16.04 -23.12 17.21
C THR A 159 14.69 -23.75 17.54
N GLN A 160 13.71 -23.63 16.63
CA GLN A 160 12.57 -24.54 16.65
C GLN A 160 12.85 -25.68 15.67
N PRO A 161 12.82 -26.94 16.13
CA PRO A 161 13.13 -28.09 15.30
C PRO A 161 12.07 -28.23 14.21
N ARG A 162 12.50 -28.63 13.01
CA ARG A 162 11.60 -29.25 12.02
C ARG A 162 10.84 -30.35 12.75
N HIS A 163 9.51 -30.36 12.68
CA HIS A 163 8.72 -31.56 12.39
C HIS A 163 7.27 -31.16 12.12
N SER A 164 6.72 -31.81 11.08
CA SER A 164 5.29 -32.05 10.83
C SER A 164 4.51 -31.01 10.03
N THR A 165 4.56 -31.25 8.72
CA THR A 165 3.44 -31.28 7.76
C THR A 165 2.03 -31.04 8.35
N ALA A 166 1.38 -29.96 7.92
CA ALA A 166 -0.08 -29.89 7.80
C ALA A 166 -0.41 -29.03 6.56
N PRO A 167 -1.33 -29.47 5.68
CA PRO A 167 -1.53 -28.82 4.39
C PRO A 167 -2.34 -27.54 4.51
N ARG A 168 -2.10 -26.65 3.54
CA ARG A 168 -2.84 -25.41 3.30
C ARG A 168 -4.36 -25.65 3.38
N ALA A 169 -5.05 -24.80 4.13
CA ALA A 169 -6.46 -24.57 3.94
C ALA A 169 -6.67 -24.05 2.50
N TRP A 170 -7.22 -24.89 1.64
CA TRP A 170 -7.64 -24.50 0.30
C TRP A 170 -8.92 -23.68 0.43
N HIS A 171 -8.85 -22.38 0.17
CA HIS A 171 -10.04 -21.59 -0.14
C HIS A 171 -10.39 -21.83 -1.62
N PRO A 172 -11.51 -22.48 -1.95
CA PRO A 172 -11.93 -22.67 -3.33
C PRO A 172 -12.38 -21.34 -3.94
N SER A 173 -11.98 -21.09 -5.19
CA SER A 173 -12.46 -19.97 -6.00
C SER A 173 -13.99 -20.02 -6.12
N VAL A 174 -14.63 -18.85 -6.22
CA VAL A 174 -16.10 -18.65 -6.27
C VAL A 174 -16.78 -19.50 -7.34
N GLU A 175 -16.05 -19.85 -8.41
CA GLU A 175 -16.52 -20.71 -9.50
C GLU A 175 -16.69 -22.19 -9.10
N THR A 176 -15.91 -22.66 -8.10
CA THR A 176 -16.03 -24.01 -7.55
C THR A 176 -17.24 -24.14 -6.63
N GLN A 177 -17.64 -23.06 -5.95
CA GLN A 177 -18.79 -23.04 -5.04
C GLN A 177 -20.12 -23.20 -5.79
N VAL A 178 -20.29 -22.54 -6.94
CA VAL A 178 -21.53 -22.64 -7.75
C VAL A 178 -21.74 -24.05 -8.32
N ARG A 179 -20.66 -24.72 -8.76
CA ARG A 179 -20.75 -26.08 -9.33
C ARG A 179 -21.10 -27.13 -8.27
N LEU A 180 -20.59 -26.99 -7.06
CA LEU A 180 -20.93 -27.86 -5.91
C LEU A 180 -22.38 -27.65 -5.46
N SER A 181 -22.86 -26.41 -5.43
CA SER A 181 -24.25 -26.11 -5.10
C SER A 181 -25.24 -26.71 -6.11
N LEU A 182 -24.90 -26.69 -7.41
CA LEU A 182 -25.75 -27.27 -8.46
C LEU A 182 -25.83 -28.79 -8.35
N ALA A 183 -24.70 -29.46 -8.08
CA ALA A 183 -24.67 -30.91 -7.91
C ALA A 183 -25.47 -31.38 -6.69
N ALA A 184 -25.40 -30.64 -5.57
CA ALA A 184 -26.20 -30.93 -4.38
C ALA A 184 -27.71 -30.78 -4.63
N LEU A 185 -28.13 -29.77 -5.39
CA LEU A 185 -29.52 -29.57 -5.81
C LEU A 185 -30.04 -30.74 -6.66
N LEU A 186 -29.24 -31.21 -7.64
CA LEU A 186 -29.61 -32.35 -8.47
C LEU A 186 -29.75 -33.64 -7.65
N LEU A 187 -28.85 -33.88 -6.68
CA LEU A 187 -28.93 -35.03 -5.79
C LEU A 187 -30.18 -34.98 -4.91
N LEU A 188 -30.54 -33.82 -4.36
CA LEU A 188 -31.76 -33.65 -3.57
C LEU A 188 -33.01 -33.97 -4.40
N VAL A 189 -33.09 -33.48 -5.63
CA VAL A 189 -34.21 -33.78 -6.53
C VAL A 189 -34.30 -35.27 -6.82
N MET A 190 -33.17 -35.93 -7.10
CA MET A 190 -33.14 -37.39 -7.32
C MET A 190 -33.60 -38.17 -6.09
N VAL A 191 -33.21 -37.77 -4.88
CA VAL A 191 -33.67 -38.40 -3.64
C VAL A 191 -35.17 -38.21 -3.46
N VAL A 192 -35.71 -37.02 -3.71
CA VAL A 192 -37.16 -36.77 -3.63
C VAL A 192 -37.91 -37.65 -4.63
N LEU A 193 -37.43 -37.75 -5.89
CA LEU A 193 -38.05 -38.62 -6.89
C LEU A 193 -37.99 -40.11 -6.48
N LEU A 194 -36.92 -40.55 -5.84
CA LEU A 194 -36.80 -41.92 -5.33
C LEU A 194 -37.74 -42.17 -4.14
N VAL A 195 -37.91 -41.19 -3.24
CA VAL A 195 -38.86 -41.27 -2.13
C VAL A 195 -40.28 -41.31 -2.66
N GLU A 196 -40.63 -40.45 -3.62
CA GLU A 196 -41.95 -40.45 -4.26
C GLU A 196 -42.19 -41.77 -5.02
N ALA A 197 -41.17 -42.30 -5.71
CA ALA A 197 -41.23 -43.61 -6.36
C ALA A 197 -41.36 -44.77 -5.36
N TRP A 198 -40.82 -44.62 -4.16
CA TRP A 198 -40.95 -45.61 -3.08
C TRP A 198 -42.32 -45.51 -2.41
N CYS A 199 -42.79 -44.31 -2.08
CA CYS A 199 -44.11 -44.06 -1.51
C CYS A 199 -45.24 -44.48 -2.46
N SER A 200 -45.06 -44.29 -3.77
CA SER A 200 -46.01 -44.79 -4.78
C SER A 200 -45.97 -46.31 -4.98
N ARG A 201 -44.90 -47.00 -4.53
CA ARG A 201 -44.76 -48.47 -4.63
C ARG A 201 -44.93 -49.22 -3.31
N GLY A 202 -45.00 -48.54 -2.17
CA GLY A 202 -44.97 -49.15 -0.85
C GLY A 202 -46.02 -48.58 0.09
N GLY A 203 -47.28 -48.98 -0.09
CA GLY A 203 -48.26 -48.96 1.00
C GLY A 203 -47.90 -50.05 2.04
N PRO A 204 -48.06 -49.80 3.36
CA PRO A 204 -47.65 -50.74 4.39
C PRO A 204 -48.68 -51.86 4.58
N SER A 205 -48.21 -53.11 4.62
CA SER A 205 -48.98 -54.22 5.22
C SER A 205 -48.34 -54.56 6.56
N VAL A 206 -48.96 -54.04 7.62
CA VAL A 206 -48.75 -54.51 9.00
C VAL A 206 -49.59 -55.77 9.18
N LYS A 207 -48.98 -56.88 9.59
CA LYS A 207 -49.65 -57.95 10.31
C LYS A 207 -48.74 -58.50 11.39
N SER A 208 -49.04 -58.10 12.61
CA SER A 208 -48.70 -58.79 13.86
C SER A 208 -49.35 -60.17 13.85
N ASP A 209 -48.68 -61.19 14.40
CA ASP A 209 -49.20 -62.08 15.45
C ASP A 209 -48.24 -63.27 15.67
N GLU A 210 -47.62 -63.30 16.85
CA GLU A 210 -47.09 -64.50 17.55
C GLU A 210 -47.55 -64.37 19.02
N PRO A 211 -48.13 -65.42 19.65
CA PRO A 211 -47.39 -66.27 20.63
C PRO A 211 -48.01 -67.70 20.83
N PRO A 212 -47.62 -68.52 21.85
CA PRO A 212 -46.31 -69.13 22.16
C PRO A 212 -46.47 -70.68 22.44
N PRO A 213 -45.47 -71.42 22.98
CA PRO A 213 -45.32 -72.88 22.80
C PRO A 213 -45.96 -73.71 23.92
N GLN A 214 -46.25 -75.00 23.67
CA GLN A 214 -46.28 -76.04 24.71
C GLN A 214 -45.90 -77.43 24.20
N TRP A 215 -44.89 -78.01 24.85
CA TRP A 215 -44.60 -79.44 24.87
C TRP A 215 -45.35 -80.07 26.05
N THR A 216 -46.00 -81.22 25.82
CA THR A 216 -46.30 -82.19 26.89
C THR A 216 -46.13 -83.62 26.39
N ASP A 217 -45.29 -84.36 27.11
CA ASP A 217 -45.21 -85.82 27.17
C ASP A 217 -46.59 -86.50 27.29
N LYS A 218 -46.71 -87.70 26.69
CA LYS A 218 -47.26 -88.86 27.40
C LYS A 218 -46.99 -90.18 26.68
N HIS A 219 -46.37 -91.09 27.43
CA HIS A 219 -46.37 -92.53 27.27
C HIS A 219 -47.76 -93.11 26.93
N ARG A 220 -47.84 -93.95 25.89
CA ARG A 220 -48.20 -95.39 25.94
C ARG A 220 -48.36 -95.95 24.54
#